data_AF-Q8GTG4-F1
#
_entry.id   AF-Q8GTG4-F1
#
_cell.length_a   1.000
_cell.length_b   1.000
_cell.length_c   1.000
_cell.angle_alpha   90.00
_cell.angle_beta   90.00
_cell.angle_gamma   90.00
#
_symmetry.space_group_name_H-M   'P 1'
#
loop_
_entity.id
_entity.type
_entity.pdbx_description
1 polymer ?
#
loop_
_entity_poly.entity_id
_entity_poly.type
_entity_poly.pdbx_seq_one_letter_code
_entity_poly.pdbx_strand_id
1 'polypeptide(L)' 'IKGSKYPRGYYKCSSLRGCPARKHVERAMDDPTMLIVTYEDEHCHNPVAAMHGNSSQMVNFGLMEKK' A
#
# COMPACT_ATOMS: atom_id res chain seq x y z
N ILE A 1 4.07 -17.02 -5.73
CA ILE A 1 4.67 -16.90 -7.08
C ILE A 1 5.98 -17.70 -7.06
N LYS A 2 6.00 -18.92 -7.59
CA LYS A 2 7.25 -19.70 -7.70
C LYS A 2 8.11 -19.03 -8.79
N GLY A 3 9.29 -18.50 -8.43
CA GLY A 3 10.28 -18.00 -9.39
C GLY A 3 10.50 -16.48 -9.49
N SER A 4 9.79 -15.64 -8.72
CA SER A 4 10.09 -14.19 -8.74
C SER A 4 11.32 -13.87 -7.88
N LYS A 5 12.30 -13.14 -8.44
CA LYS A 5 13.43 -12.54 -7.70
C LYS A 5 12.98 -11.53 -6.66
N TYR A 6 11.77 -10.99 -6.79
CA TYR A 6 11.24 -9.91 -5.97
C TYR A 6 9.95 -10.38 -5.29
N PRO A 7 9.98 -10.71 -3.99
CA PRO A 7 8.78 -11.12 -3.27
C PRO A 7 7.78 -9.96 -3.21
N ARG A 8 6.50 -10.27 -3.40
CA ARG A 8 5.39 -9.32 -3.22
C ARG A 8 5.23 -9.00 -1.73
N GLY A 9 5.25 -7.73 -1.37
CA GLY A 9 4.99 -7.26 -0.01
C GLY A 9 3.51 -6.97 0.20
N TYR A 10 2.94 -7.47 1.29
CA TYR A 10 1.53 -7.26 1.64
C TYR A 10 1.41 -6.38 2.88
N TYR A 11 0.47 -5.45 2.84
CA TYR A 11 0.27 -4.46 3.89
C TYR A 11 -1.21 -4.38 4.25
N LYS A 12 -1.49 -4.22 5.55
CA LYS A 12 -2.82 -4.01 6.10
C LYS A 12 -2.88 -2.65 6.78
N CYS A 13 -4.03 -1.98 6.73
CA CYS A 13 -4.23 -0.78 7.54
C CYS A 13 -4.10 -1.10 9.04
N SER A 14 -3.39 -0.25 9.78
CA SER A 14 -3.25 -0.31 11.24
C SER A 14 -3.89 0.87 11.97
N SER A 15 -4.39 1.86 11.24
CA SER A 15 -5.03 3.06 11.80
C SER A 15 -6.32 2.77 12.55
N LEU A 16 -7.12 1.81 12.07
CA LEU A 16 -8.32 1.34 12.77
C LEU A 16 -8.31 -0.20 12.80
N ARG A 17 -8.52 -0.75 14.00
CA ARG A 17 -8.73 -2.20 14.19
C ARG A 17 -9.92 -2.66 13.36
N GLY A 18 -9.69 -3.60 12.45
CA GLY A 18 -10.73 -4.13 11.57
C GLY A 18 -10.97 -3.32 10.29
N CYS A 19 -10.14 -2.30 9.99
CA CYS A 19 -10.19 -1.64 8.69
C CYS A 19 -9.93 -2.66 7.56
N PRO A 20 -10.79 -2.73 6.53
CA PRO A 20 -10.62 -3.70 5.44
C PRO A 20 -9.50 -3.32 4.48
N ALA A 21 -9.12 -2.04 4.43
CA ALA A 21 -8.12 -1.51 3.51
C ALA A 21 -6.78 -2.26 3.56
N ARG A 22 -6.33 -2.67 2.39
CA ARG A 22 -5.11 -3.43 2.13
C ARG A 22 -4.37 -2.84 0.94
N LYS A 23 -3.09 -3.16 0.85
CA LYS A 23 -2.36 -3.02 -0.40
C LYS A 23 -1.31 -4.08 -0.53
N HIS A 24 -0.92 -4.37 -1.76
CA HIS A 24 0.30 -5.09 -2.03
C HIS A 24 1.23 -4.31 -2.95
N VAL A 25 2.52 -4.51 -2.76
CA VAL A 25 3.58 -3.87 -3.53
C VAL A 25 4.41 -4.96 -4.18
N GLU A 26 4.59 -4.84 -5.48
CA GLU A 26 5.48 -5.71 -6.25
C GLU A 26 6.35 -4.90 -7.20
N ARG A 27 7.39 -5.52 -7.72
CA ARG A 27 8.19 -4.94 -8.80
C ARG A 27 7.60 -5.37 -10.14
N ALA A 28 7.63 -4.47 -11.10
CA ALA A 28 7.24 -4.81 -12.47
C ALA A 28 8.22 -5.87 -13.02
N MET A 29 7.70 -6.75 -13.87
CA MET A 29 8.48 -7.87 -14.42
C MET A 29 9.43 -7.41 -15.53
N ASP A 30 9.04 -6.36 -16.24
CA ASP A 30 9.74 -5.70 -17.34
C ASP A 30 10.71 -4.62 -16.86
N ASP A 31 10.37 -3.89 -15.79
CA ASP A 31 11.23 -2.87 -15.20
C ASP A 31 11.38 -3.04 -13.67
N PRO A 32 12.52 -3.56 -13.18
CA PRO A 32 12.79 -3.71 -11.76
C PRO A 32 12.86 -2.40 -10.97
N THR A 33 13.00 -1.25 -11.64
CA THR A 33 12.99 0.06 -10.99
C THR A 33 11.56 0.56 -10.73
N MET A 34 10.58 0.01 -11.45
CA MET A 34 9.17 0.35 -11.30
C MET A 34 8.49 -0.49 -10.21
N LEU A 35 7.71 0.19 -9.36
CA LEU A 35 6.86 -0.45 -8.35
C LEU A 35 5.41 -0.42 -8.78
N ILE A 36 4.76 -1.58 -8.70
CA ILE A 36 3.32 -1.73 -8.87
C ILE A 36 2.71 -1.79 -7.46
N VAL A 37 1.84 -0.82 -7.17
CA VAL A 37 1.09 -0.75 -5.91
C VAL A 37 -0.38 -0.99 -6.22
N THR A 38 -0.95 -2.03 -5.65
CA THR A 38 -2.37 -2.34 -5.78
C THR A 38 -3.05 -2.11 -4.45
N TYR A 39 -4.04 -1.23 -4.44
CA TYR A 39 -4.89 -0.98 -3.28
C TYR A 39 -6.12 -1.88 -3.39
N GLU A 40 -6.47 -2.52 -2.28
CA GLU A 40 -7.62 -3.40 -2.15
C GLU A 40 -8.48 -2.87 -1.00
N ASP A 41 -9.78 -2.77 -1.23
CA ASP A 41 -10.76 -2.19 -0.29
C ASP A 41 -10.52 -0.71 0.06
N GLU A 42 -11.54 -0.08 0.66
CA GLU A 42 -11.48 1.32 1.09
C GLU A 42 -11.32 1.46 2.61
N HIS A 43 -10.78 2.60 3.04
CA HIS A 43 -10.68 2.92 4.46
C HIS A 43 -12.07 3.29 5.03
N CYS A 44 -12.53 2.52 6.02
CA CYS A 44 -13.76 2.83 6.76
C CYS A 44 -13.50 3.74 7.97
N HIS A 45 -12.57 4.70 7.85
CA HIS A 45 -12.24 5.64 8.91
C HIS A 45 -11.68 6.94 8.33
N ASN A 46 -11.71 8.01 9.13
CA ASN A 46 -11.14 9.29 8.74
C ASN A 46 -9.64 9.13 8.43
N PRO A 47 -9.09 9.81 7.41
CA PRO A 47 -7.66 9.79 7.15
C PRO A 47 -6.95 10.34 8.38
N VAL A 48 -6.05 9.55 8.96
CA VAL A 48 -5.07 10.11 9.89
C VAL A 48 -4.21 11.04 9.04
N ALA A 49 -4.31 12.34 9.28
CA ALA A 49 -3.52 13.35 8.59
C ALA A 49 -2.03 13.08 8.85
N ALA A 50 -1.40 12.28 8.00
CA ALA A 50 0.03 12.14 7.97
C ALA A 50 0.57 13.44 7.40
N MET A 51 1.07 14.30 8.29
CA MET A 51 1.83 15.48 7.92
C MET A 51 3.02 15.04 7.06
N HIS A 52 2.95 15.23 5.74
CA HIS A 52 4.10 15.51 4.86
C HIS A 52 3.58 15.98 3.50
N GLY A 53 3.90 17.23 3.17
CA GLY A 53 3.51 17.88 1.93
C GLY A 53 4.27 17.32 0.73
N ASN A 54 3.52 16.88 -0.29
CA ASN A 54 3.85 17.11 -1.70
C ASN A 54 2.57 16.89 -2.53
N SER A 55 2.20 17.93 -3.26
CA SER A 55 1.11 17.99 -4.22
C SER A 55 1.41 17.13 -5.45
N SER A 56 0.93 15.89 -5.47
CA SER A 56 0.48 15.15 -6.67
C SER A 56 -0.10 13.80 -6.25
N GLN A 57 -1.42 13.66 -6.39
CA GLN A 57 -2.24 12.48 -6.09
C GLN A 57 -2.33 12.07 -4.62
N MET A 58 -3.46 12.46 -4.01
CA MET A 58 -3.91 12.04 -2.70
C MET A 58 -4.30 10.55 -2.71
N VAL A 59 -3.32 9.64 -2.77
CA VAL A 59 -3.61 8.25 -2.44
C VAL A 59 -3.60 8.12 -0.92
N ASN A 60 -4.67 7.54 -0.40
CA ASN A 60 -5.00 7.41 1.02
C ASN A 60 -3.93 6.55 1.74
N PHE A 61 -2.76 7.10 2.03
CA PHE A 61 -1.69 6.43 2.74
C PHE A 61 -1.98 6.43 4.25
N GLY A 62 -3.06 5.78 4.67
CA GLY A 62 -3.19 5.39 6.07
C GLY A 62 -1.93 4.64 6.52
N LEU A 63 -1.64 4.62 7.83
CA LEU A 63 -0.53 3.81 8.34
C LEU A 63 -0.83 2.35 7.97
N MET A 64 -0.03 1.78 7.06
CA MET A 64 -0.17 0.41 6.62
C MET A 64 1.05 -0.39 7.09
N GLU A 65 0.82 -1.41 7.90
CA GLU A 65 1.86 -2.28 8.42
C GLU A 65 2.10 -3.44 7.48
N LYS A 66 3.38 -3.78 7.24
CA LYS A 66 3.76 -5.03 6.57
C LYS A 66 3.26 -6.19 7.43
N LYS A 67 2.54 -7.12 6.81
CA LYS A 67 2.14 -8.37 7.48
C LYS A 67 3.32 -9.34 7.57
#